data_AF-A0AA46NQU9-F1
#
_entry.id   AF-A0AA46NQU9-F1
#
_cell.length_a   1.000
_cell.length_b   1.000
_cell.length_c   1.000
_cell.angle_alpha   90.00
_cell.angle_beta   90.00
_cell.angle_gamma   90.00
#
_symmetry.space_group_name_H-M   'P 1'
#
loop_
_entity.id
_entity.type
_entity.pdbx_description
1 polymer ?
#
loop_
_entity_poly.entity_id
_entity_poly.type
_entity_poly.pdbx_seq_one_letter_code
_entity_poly.pdbx_strand_id
1 'polypeptide(L)'
;MSLDATKWAWEVQFTDRKGGSLKPLKRLVLLSLADRAGEEHTCYPSVKRLEDDTNLDRKTVMKIIAELIEDGFIADTGERTGKTKQVKIYKLIGVLGRENKRVPTTGYLPQESTNLKGTNIGTVPTMEQYHCSEERVPTIPLNSTNVGTRNLPKNLSKESKNKKTWLCLKKLREEIAQADPDLNPDDLIQASWFEREQNAFERFNESKNLCDDLMIYHFADWLLNAKGKYQSREQTKTTPQGTRVQLPSSPTHLTDKQITAFSQKLAHHPEFAGFFAHAGESYEQLAARIAVMLSDPAQAKQWEKYLKQVGFSGVLGVAA
;
A
#
# COMPACT_ATOMS: atom_id res chain seq x y z
N MET A 1 -15.51 23.40 -8.57
CA MET A 1 -15.40 22.02 -9.08
C MET A 1 -16.81 21.51 -9.32
N SER A 2 -17.15 21.19 -10.58
CA SER A 2 -18.49 20.72 -10.94
C SER A 2 -18.56 19.20 -10.87
N LEU A 3 -19.38 18.65 -9.97
CA LEU A 3 -19.59 17.20 -9.86
C LEU A 3 -20.20 16.61 -11.13
N ASP A 4 -21.08 17.36 -11.78
CA ASP A 4 -21.79 16.92 -12.98
C ASP A 4 -20.81 16.84 -14.17
N ALA A 5 -19.87 17.78 -14.28
CA ALA A 5 -18.79 17.72 -15.26
C ALA A 5 -17.88 16.50 -15.06
N THR A 6 -17.47 16.21 -13.83
CA THR A 6 -16.61 15.04 -13.55
C THR A 6 -17.33 13.73 -13.84
N LYS A 7 -18.61 13.60 -13.48
CA LYS A 7 -19.43 12.42 -13.82
C LYS A 7 -19.55 12.23 -15.33
N TRP A 8 -19.90 13.31 -16.04
CA TRP A 8 -19.97 13.31 -17.50
C TRP A 8 -18.65 12.85 -18.12
N ALA A 9 -17.50 13.36 -17.65
CA ALA A 9 -16.19 12.96 -18.17
C ALA A 9 -15.87 11.46 -17.99
N TRP A 10 -16.42 10.80 -16.97
CA TRP A 10 -16.31 9.34 -16.79
C TRP A 10 -17.20 8.56 -17.75
N GLU A 11 -18.38 9.09 -18.09
CA GLU A 11 -19.34 8.47 -18.99
C GLU A 11 -18.93 8.60 -20.47
N VAL A 12 -18.17 9.64 -20.81
CA VAL A 12 -17.65 9.88 -22.16
C VAL A 12 -16.89 8.67 -22.71
N GLN A 13 -17.32 8.24 -23.90
CA GLN A 13 -16.67 7.21 -24.69
C GLN A 13 -15.82 7.84 -25.78
N PHE A 14 -14.53 7.48 -25.82
CA PHE A 14 -13.60 7.94 -26.85
C PHE A 14 -13.56 6.95 -28.01
N THR A 15 -13.60 7.45 -29.25
CA THR A 15 -13.41 6.63 -30.45
C THR A 15 -11.92 6.39 -30.72
N ASP A 16 -11.57 5.22 -31.25
CA ASP A 16 -10.21 4.97 -31.71
C ASP A 16 -9.93 5.75 -33.00
N ARG A 17 -8.86 6.55 -32.99
CA ARG A 17 -8.36 7.24 -34.18
C ARG A 17 -6.97 6.72 -34.52
N LYS A 18 -6.73 6.35 -35.78
CA LYS A 18 -5.40 5.93 -36.25
C LYS A 18 -4.43 7.11 -36.14
N GLY A 19 -3.39 6.97 -35.32
CA GLY A 19 -2.41 8.04 -35.04
C GLY A 19 -2.82 9.07 -33.98
N GLY A 20 -4.01 8.89 -33.38
CA GLY A 20 -4.49 9.71 -32.26
C GLY A 20 -3.84 9.36 -30.92
N SER A 21 -4.20 10.12 -29.90
CA SER A 21 -3.77 9.90 -28.53
C SER A 21 -4.55 8.74 -27.88
N LEU A 22 -3.92 8.02 -26.94
CA LEU A 22 -4.54 6.88 -26.27
C LEU A 22 -5.82 7.29 -25.50
N LYS A 23 -6.86 6.45 -25.54
CA LYS A 23 -8.14 6.69 -24.83
C LYS A 23 -7.96 7.04 -23.34
N PRO A 24 -7.11 6.35 -22.55
CA PRO A 24 -6.92 6.69 -21.14
C PRO A 24 -6.31 8.08 -20.95
N LEU A 25 -5.40 8.51 -21.84
CA LEU A 25 -4.78 9.82 -21.78
C LEU A 25 -5.78 10.94 -22.12
N LYS A 26 -6.62 10.72 -23.15
CA LYS A 26 -7.73 11.63 -23.45
C LYS A 26 -8.66 11.80 -22.25
N ARG A 27 -9.04 10.68 -21.62
CA ARG A 27 -9.88 10.69 -20.41
C ARG A 27 -9.22 11.44 -19.26
N LEU A 28 -7.92 11.21 -19.02
CA LEU A 28 -7.19 11.84 -17.94
C LEU A 28 -7.15 13.37 -18.09
N VAL A 29 -6.85 13.87 -19.29
CA VAL A 29 -6.86 15.32 -19.58
C VAL A 29 -8.28 15.87 -19.46
N LEU A 30 -9.29 15.17 -19.97
CA LEU A 30 -10.69 15.59 -19.87
C LEU A 30 -11.15 15.68 -18.40
N LEU A 31 -10.77 14.72 -17.56
CA LEU A 31 -11.06 14.73 -16.12
C LEU A 31 -10.40 15.91 -15.43
N SER A 32 -9.15 16.25 -15.77
CA SER A 32 -8.46 17.43 -15.22
C SER A 32 -9.14 18.75 -15.61
N LEU A 33 -9.71 18.83 -16.82
CA LEU A 33 -10.55 19.95 -17.26
C LEU A 33 -11.88 20.00 -16.50
N ALA A 34 -12.55 18.84 -16.35
CA ALA A 34 -13.84 18.70 -15.70
C ALA A 34 -13.81 19.05 -14.21
N ASP A 35 -12.76 18.64 -13.50
CA ASP A 35 -12.54 18.98 -12.09
C ASP A 35 -12.54 20.50 -11.87
N ARG A 36 -12.02 21.25 -12.85
CA ARG A 36 -11.92 22.71 -12.84
C ARG A 36 -13.05 23.43 -13.55
N ALA A 37 -14.07 22.71 -14.01
CA ALA A 37 -15.23 23.34 -14.60
C ALA A 37 -16.05 24.08 -13.53
N GLY A 38 -16.43 25.31 -13.87
CA GLY A 38 -17.38 26.11 -13.11
C GLY A 38 -18.83 25.70 -13.38
N GLU A 39 -19.77 26.52 -12.91
CA GLU A 39 -21.21 26.32 -13.08
C GLU A 39 -21.61 26.37 -14.56
N GLU A 40 -21.03 27.30 -15.33
CA GLU A 40 -21.24 27.44 -16.78
C GLU A 40 -20.54 26.37 -17.64
N HIS A 41 -20.01 25.33 -17.00
CA HIS A 41 -19.21 24.26 -17.62
C HIS A 41 -17.98 24.79 -18.37
N THR A 42 -17.48 25.96 -17.97
CA THR A 42 -16.27 26.58 -18.48
C THR A 42 -15.10 26.30 -17.55
N CYS A 43 -13.91 26.14 -18.13
CA CYS A 43 -12.67 25.89 -17.43
C CYS A 43 -11.53 26.67 -18.10
N TYR A 44 -10.54 27.10 -17.33
CA TYR A 44 -9.40 27.88 -17.84
C TYR A 44 -8.06 27.45 -17.22
N PRO A 45 -7.73 26.14 -17.19
CA PRO A 45 -6.41 25.72 -16.71
C PRO A 45 -5.33 26.12 -17.71
N SER A 46 -4.17 26.56 -17.19
CA SER A 46 -2.98 26.74 -18.02
C SER A 46 -2.45 25.38 -18.48
N VAL A 47 -1.71 25.36 -19.60
CA VAL A 47 -1.08 24.11 -20.07
C VAL A 47 -0.15 23.53 -19.01
N LYS A 48 0.65 24.38 -18.35
CA LYS A 48 1.51 23.97 -17.23
C LYS A 48 0.73 23.28 -16.13
N ARG A 49 -0.47 23.78 -15.80
CA ARG A 49 -1.31 23.15 -14.78
C ARG A 49 -1.74 21.75 -15.20
N LEU A 50 -2.10 21.57 -16.47
CA LEU A 50 -2.48 20.27 -17.01
C LEU A 50 -1.28 19.30 -17.05
N GLU A 51 -0.07 19.79 -17.32
CA GLU A 51 1.16 19.00 -17.19
C GLU A 51 1.33 18.51 -15.75
N ASP A 52 1.21 19.40 -14.76
CA ASP A 52 1.35 19.04 -13.34
C ASP A 52 0.30 18.00 -12.88
N ASP A 53 -0.95 18.10 -13.37
CA ASP A 53 -2.02 17.17 -12.95
C ASP A 53 -1.93 15.81 -13.64
N THR A 54 -1.42 15.76 -14.88
CA THR A 54 -1.43 14.53 -15.70
C THR A 54 -0.05 13.89 -15.85
N ASN A 55 1.00 14.60 -15.45
CA ASN A 55 2.40 14.24 -15.64
C ASN A 55 2.76 13.94 -17.11
N LEU A 56 2.06 14.59 -18.05
CA LEU A 56 2.27 14.46 -19.50
C LEU A 56 3.07 15.64 -20.05
N ASP A 57 3.85 15.39 -21.10
CA ASP A 57 4.59 16.44 -21.81
C ASP A 57 3.66 17.49 -22.42
N ARG A 58 4.10 18.75 -22.44
CA ARG A 58 3.42 19.90 -23.06
C ARG A 58 2.81 19.61 -24.42
N LYS A 59 3.61 18.98 -25.30
CA LYS A 59 3.21 18.68 -26.68
C LYS A 59 2.08 17.66 -26.71
N THR A 60 2.13 16.67 -25.82
CA THR A 60 1.11 15.63 -25.67
C THR A 60 -0.19 16.20 -25.13
N VAL A 61 -0.13 17.05 -24.09
CA VAL A 61 -1.30 17.76 -23.56
C VAL A 61 -1.94 18.62 -24.66
N MET A 62 -1.16 19.40 -25.40
CA MET A 62 -1.67 20.22 -26.51
C MET A 62 -2.31 19.38 -27.62
N LYS A 63 -1.69 18.26 -28.00
CA LYS A 63 -2.24 17.32 -28.97
C LYS A 63 -3.58 16.75 -28.50
N ILE A 64 -3.67 16.30 -27.24
CA ILE A 64 -4.90 15.76 -26.67
C ILE A 64 -6.00 16.82 -26.63
N ILE A 65 -5.71 18.06 -26.24
CA ILE A 65 -6.69 19.15 -26.25
C ILE A 65 -7.22 19.40 -27.67
N ALA A 66 -6.34 19.41 -28.67
CA ALA A 66 -6.76 19.57 -30.07
C ALA A 66 -7.69 18.42 -30.50
N GLU A 67 -7.34 17.18 -30.17
CA GLU A 67 -8.19 16.02 -30.44
C GLU A 67 -9.54 16.12 -29.70
N LEU A 68 -9.57 16.53 -28.43
CA LEU A 68 -10.81 16.72 -27.68
C LEU A 68 -11.73 17.81 -28.28
N ILE A 69 -11.14 18.84 -28.89
CA ILE A 69 -11.89 19.87 -29.62
C ILE A 69 -12.47 19.28 -30.91
N GLU A 70 -11.65 18.55 -31.68
CA GLU A 70 -12.11 17.86 -32.90
C GLU A 70 -13.17 16.79 -32.64
N ASP A 71 -13.05 16.08 -31.52
CA ASP A 71 -14.02 15.08 -31.06
C ASP A 71 -15.31 15.74 -30.52
N GLY A 72 -15.34 17.06 -30.34
CA GLY A 72 -16.53 17.81 -29.93
C GLY A 72 -16.86 17.74 -28.43
N PHE A 73 -15.93 17.24 -27.60
CA PHE A 73 -16.12 17.18 -26.14
C PHE A 73 -15.86 18.53 -25.47
N ILE A 74 -15.00 19.36 -26.06
CA ILE A 74 -14.66 20.69 -25.55
C ILE A 74 -14.66 21.71 -26.70
N ALA A 75 -14.92 22.98 -26.40
CA ALA A 75 -14.79 24.09 -27.34
C ALA A 75 -13.97 25.24 -26.75
N ASP A 76 -13.09 25.84 -27.57
CA ASP A 76 -12.41 27.10 -27.25
C ASP A 76 -13.44 28.25 -27.37
N THR A 77 -13.70 28.98 -26.28
CA THR A 77 -14.67 30.08 -26.30
C THR A 77 -14.12 31.33 -27.02
N GLY A 78 -12.83 31.34 -27.38
CA GLY A 78 -12.14 32.49 -27.94
C GLY A 78 -11.66 33.49 -26.88
N GLU A 79 -12.19 33.40 -25.66
CA GLU A 79 -11.81 34.27 -24.56
C GLU A 79 -10.49 33.83 -23.92
N ARG A 80 -9.79 34.81 -23.34
CA ARG A 80 -8.51 34.60 -22.66
C ARG A 80 -8.53 35.26 -21.29
N THR A 81 -8.04 34.55 -20.28
CA THR A 81 -8.00 35.00 -18.89
C THR A 81 -6.58 35.15 -18.35
N GLY A 82 -6.46 35.72 -17.14
CA GLY A 82 -5.22 35.95 -16.40
C GLY A 82 -4.58 37.32 -16.65
N LYS A 83 -3.57 37.66 -15.83
CA LYS A 83 -2.84 38.96 -15.90
C LYS A 83 -2.26 39.24 -17.29
N THR A 84 -1.73 38.21 -17.95
CA THR A 84 -1.12 38.31 -19.29
C THR A 84 -2.11 38.02 -20.43
N LYS A 85 -3.39 37.70 -20.13
CA LYS A 85 -4.43 37.29 -21.12
C LYS A 85 -4.00 36.18 -22.08
N GLN A 86 -3.21 35.22 -21.60
CA GLN A 86 -2.70 34.10 -22.41
C GLN A 86 -3.46 32.79 -22.21
N VAL A 87 -4.22 32.65 -21.13
CA VAL A 87 -4.85 31.37 -20.77
C VAL A 87 -6.18 31.23 -21.51
N LYS A 88 -6.33 30.17 -22.31
CA LYS A 88 -7.55 29.88 -23.06
C LYS A 88 -8.67 29.41 -22.14
N ILE A 89 -9.89 29.88 -22.38
CA ILE A 89 -11.10 29.41 -21.72
C ILE A 89 -11.75 28.34 -22.62
N TYR A 90 -11.95 27.15 -22.07
CA TYR A 90 -12.62 26.05 -22.73
C TYR A 90 -13.98 25.78 -22.10
N LYS A 91 -14.98 25.47 -22.92
CA LYS A 91 -16.31 25.03 -22.48
C LYS A 91 -16.46 23.54 -22.73
N LEU A 92 -16.94 22.79 -21.73
CA LEU A 92 -17.27 21.38 -21.87
C LEU A 92 -18.64 21.23 -22.54
N ILE A 93 -18.74 20.39 -23.55
CA ILE A 93 -19.95 20.18 -24.35
C ILE A 93 -20.56 18.84 -23.97
N GLY A 94 -21.82 18.84 -23.54
CA GLY A 94 -22.56 17.62 -23.18
C GLY A 94 -22.68 17.37 -21.68
N VAL A 95 -22.14 18.25 -20.83
CA VAL A 95 -22.43 18.24 -19.39
C VAL A 95 -23.89 18.65 -19.20
N LEU A 96 -24.70 17.74 -18.64
CA LEU A 96 -26.06 18.02 -18.21
C LEU A 96 -26.01 18.49 -16.76
N GLY A 97 -25.99 19.81 -16.56
CA GLY A 97 -26.18 20.37 -15.22
C GLY A 97 -27.57 20.09 -14.66
N ARG A 98 -27.72 20.23 -13.34
CA ARG A 98 -28.99 19.95 -12.63
C ARG A 98 -30.14 20.83 -13.11
N GLU A 99 -29.83 22.02 -13.61
CA GLU A 99 -30.75 22.97 -14.22
C GLU A 99 -31.32 22.49 -15.57
N ASN A 100 -30.61 21.59 -16.27
CA ASN A 100 -31.01 21.03 -17.55
C ASN A 100 -31.77 19.70 -17.44
N LYS A 101 -31.94 19.16 -16.23
CA LYS A 101 -32.77 17.99 -15.99
C LYS A 101 -34.24 18.43 -16.08
N ARG A 102 -34.80 18.38 -17.30
CA ARG A 102 -36.23 18.61 -17.55
C ARG A 102 -37.06 17.86 -16.51
N VAL A 103 -37.73 18.63 -15.67
CA VAL A 103 -38.83 18.19 -14.82
C VAL A 103 -39.81 17.43 -15.72
N PRO A 104 -40.30 16.24 -15.34
CA PRO A 104 -41.44 15.63 -16.03
C PRO A 104 -42.58 16.66 -16.03
N THR A 105 -43.12 16.95 -17.20
CA THR A 105 -44.30 17.79 -17.39
C THR A 105 -45.45 17.29 -16.52
N THR A 106 -45.60 17.81 -15.32
CA THR A 106 -46.87 17.84 -14.60
C THR A 106 -47.67 18.99 -15.18
N GLY A 107 -48.92 18.71 -15.55
CA GLY A 107 -49.74 19.54 -16.43
C GLY A 107 -49.91 21.00 -16.02
N TYR A 108 -50.21 21.79 -17.05
CA TYR A 108 -50.71 23.17 -16.99
C TYR A 108 -51.64 23.45 -15.79
N LEU A 109 -51.33 24.52 -15.05
CA LEU A 109 -52.32 25.47 -14.54
C LEU A 109 -51.80 26.90 -14.79
N PRO A 110 -52.66 27.85 -15.23
CA PRO A 110 -52.22 29.12 -15.79
C PRO A 110 -51.92 30.20 -14.73
N GLN A 111 -50.79 30.88 -14.97
CA GLN A 111 -50.48 32.32 -14.92
C GLN A 111 -51.07 33.20 -13.80
N GLU A 112 -50.20 33.90 -13.06
CA GLU A 112 -50.29 35.37 -12.98
C GLU A 112 -48.97 36.03 -12.58
N SER A 113 -48.68 37.13 -13.27
CA SER A 113 -47.53 38.00 -13.11
C SER A 113 -47.89 39.20 -12.23
N THR A 114 -47.10 39.51 -11.21
CA THR A 114 -46.97 40.88 -10.71
C THR A 114 -45.54 41.15 -10.22
N ASN A 115 -44.84 42.02 -10.96
CA ASN A 115 -43.73 42.81 -10.43
C ASN A 115 -44.23 43.67 -9.26
N LEU A 116 -43.46 43.81 -8.17
CA LEU A 116 -43.39 45.04 -7.36
C LEU A 116 -42.13 45.00 -6.45
N LYS A 117 -41.38 46.10 -6.46
CA LYS A 117 -40.28 46.45 -5.55
C LYS A 117 -40.78 46.59 -4.10
N GLY A 118 -39.95 46.26 -3.11
CA GLY A 118 -40.20 46.62 -1.70
C GLY A 118 -39.10 46.16 -0.74
N THR A 119 -38.71 47.03 0.18
CA THR A 119 -37.47 47.04 0.96
C THR A 119 -37.68 46.56 2.41
N ASN A 120 -36.73 45.76 2.92
CA ASN A 120 -36.25 45.55 4.31
C ASN A 120 -37.15 44.97 5.44
N ILE A 121 -36.42 44.20 6.28
CA ILE A 121 -36.56 43.87 7.72
C ILE A 121 -37.25 42.55 8.11
N GLY A 122 -36.40 41.53 8.35
CA GLY A 122 -36.24 40.86 9.65
C GLY A 122 -37.31 39.87 10.14
N THR A 123 -36.95 38.58 10.20
CA THR A 123 -36.88 37.75 11.44
C THR A 123 -36.72 36.26 11.05
N VAL A 124 -35.69 35.63 11.61
CA VAL A 124 -35.45 34.16 11.60
C VAL A 124 -36.14 33.54 12.81
N PRO A 125 -36.78 32.37 12.67
CA PRO A 125 -36.37 31.20 13.48
C PRO A 125 -36.38 29.90 12.63
N THR A 126 -35.32 29.11 12.64
CA THR A 126 -35.05 27.96 13.54
C THR A 126 -35.50 26.62 12.94
N MET A 127 -34.54 25.70 13.00
CA MET A 127 -34.39 24.39 12.37
C MET A 127 -35.35 23.30 12.89
N GLU A 128 -35.32 22.14 12.21
CA GLU A 128 -35.81 20.79 12.59
C GLU A 128 -37.23 20.44 12.08
N GLN A 129 -37.55 19.27 11.49
CA GLN A 129 -36.89 17.96 11.39
C GLN A 129 -37.69 17.08 10.37
N TYR A 130 -36.98 16.10 9.79
CA TYR A 130 -37.39 14.82 9.17
C TYR A 130 -38.84 14.61 8.67
N HIS A 131 -38.98 14.34 7.36
CA HIS A 131 -40.12 13.58 6.82
C HIS A 131 -39.73 12.11 6.65
N CYS A 132 -40.27 11.27 7.52
CA CYS A 132 -40.45 9.84 7.27
C CYS A 132 -41.78 9.69 6.51
N SER A 133 -41.79 8.99 5.39
CA SER A 133 -43.03 8.56 4.72
C SER A 133 -43.02 7.04 4.61
N GLU A 134 -44.14 6.44 4.99
CA GLU A 134 -44.36 5.01 5.13
C GLU A 134 -44.31 4.32 3.76
N GLU A 135 -43.31 3.47 3.57
CA GLU A 135 -43.15 2.64 2.39
C GLU A 135 -44.13 1.46 2.47
N ARG A 136 -45.22 1.51 1.70
CA ARG A 136 -46.09 0.35 1.47
C ARG A 136 -45.36 -0.62 0.53
N VAL A 137 -44.95 -1.76 1.07
CA VAL A 137 -44.33 -2.86 0.32
C VAL A 137 -45.29 -3.42 -0.74
N PRO A 138 -44.91 -3.52 -2.03
CA PRO A 138 -45.71 -4.25 -3.03
C PRO A 138 -45.60 -5.76 -2.81
N THR A 139 -46.74 -6.43 -2.68
CA THR A 139 -46.83 -7.90 -2.69
C THR A 139 -46.62 -8.42 -4.11
N ILE A 140 -45.53 -9.14 -4.36
CA ILE A 140 -45.20 -9.73 -5.67
C ILE A 140 -45.75 -11.16 -5.74
N PRO A 141 -46.47 -11.56 -6.80
CA PRO A 141 -47.03 -12.90 -6.93
C PRO A 141 -45.94 -13.97 -7.16
N LEU A 142 -46.18 -15.13 -6.57
CA LEU A 142 -45.32 -16.32 -6.60
C LEU A 142 -45.43 -17.01 -7.97
N ASN A 143 -44.67 -16.55 -8.97
CA ASN A 143 -44.07 -17.38 -10.02
C ASN A 143 -43.41 -16.49 -11.10
N SER A 144 -42.09 -16.36 -11.03
CA SER A 144 -41.25 -16.01 -12.16
C SER A 144 -39.85 -16.62 -12.01
N THR A 145 -39.33 -17.01 -13.15
CA THR A 145 -38.18 -17.87 -13.49
C THR A 145 -36.87 -17.68 -12.71
N ASN A 146 -36.20 -18.80 -12.43
CA ASN A 146 -34.95 -18.98 -11.66
C ASN A 146 -33.70 -18.34 -12.28
N VAL A 147 -33.58 -17.01 -12.26
CA VAL A 147 -32.25 -16.35 -12.34
C VAL A 147 -32.20 -15.20 -11.33
N GLY A 148 -32.36 -15.56 -10.05
CA GLY A 148 -32.29 -14.64 -8.92
C GLY A 148 -30.86 -14.50 -8.42
N THR A 149 -30.37 -13.28 -8.44
CA THR A 149 -29.24 -12.74 -7.66
C THR A 149 -29.11 -13.46 -6.32
N ARG A 150 -28.05 -14.25 -6.18
CA ARG A 150 -27.75 -14.95 -4.92
C ARG A 150 -27.35 -13.91 -3.89
N ASN A 151 -28.29 -13.55 -3.01
CA ASN A 151 -28.01 -12.79 -1.80
C ASN A 151 -26.93 -13.54 -1.02
N LEU A 152 -25.79 -12.89 -0.82
CA LEU A 152 -24.73 -13.35 0.05
C LEU A 152 -25.24 -13.24 1.51
N PRO A 153 -25.09 -14.27 2.36
CA PRO A 153 -25.54 -14.18 3.74
C PRO A 153 -24.84 -13.02 4.46
N LYS A 154 -25.64 -12.21 5.17
CA LYS A 154 -25.20 -11.17 6.11
C LYS A 154 -24.36 -11.82 7.23
N ASN A 155 -23.07 -11.97 6.98
CA ASN A 155 -22.03 -11.98 8.00
C ASN A 155 -20.90 -11.11 7.47
N LEU A 156 -21.08 -9.79 7.59
CA LEU A 156 -20.01 -8.85 7.38
C LEU A 156 -19.08 -8.95 8.59
N SER A 157 -17.94 -9.63 8.44
CA SER A 157 -16.77 -9.24 9.23
C SER A 157 -16.59 -7.74 9.01
N LYS A 158 -16.25 -7.00 10.07
CA LYS A 158 -15.95 -5.56 9.99
C LYS A 158 -14.62 -5.35 9.24
N GLU A 159 -14.52 -5.77 7.99
CA GLU A 159 -13.43 -5.36 7.11
C GLU A 159 -13.79 -3.97 6.58
N SER A 160 -13.36 -3.00 7.40
CA SER A 160 -12.95 -1.65 7.06
C SER A 160 -13.31 -1.16 5.66
N LYS A 161 -14.25 -0.20 5.61
CA LYS A 161 -14.52 0.68 4.47
C LYS A 161 -13.35 1.65 4.22
N ASN A 162 -12.11 1.17 4.11
CA ASN A 162 -10.99 2.03 3.77
C ASN A 162 -10.61 1.88 2.29
N LYS A 163 -10.56 3.03 1.62
CA LYS A 163 -10.33 3.17 0.20
C LYS A 163 -8.83 3.07 -0.03
N LYS A 164 -8.41 2.23 -1.00
CA LYS A 164 -7.06 2.24 -1.61
C LYS A 164 -5.90 1.77 -0.72
N THR A 165 -6.05 0.62 -0.06
CA THR A 165 -4.90 -0.13 0.49
C THR A 165 -4.51 -1.19 -0.54
N TRP A 166 -3.23 -1.27 -0.91
CA TRP A 166 -2.69 -2.29 -1.83
C TRP A 166 -2.98 -3.73 -1.32
N LEU A 167 -3.20 -3.86 -0.01
CA LEU A 167 -3.45 -5.11 0.68
C LEU A 167 -4.91 -5.56 0.55
N CYS A 168 -5.16 -6.52 -0.34
CA CYS A 168 -6.43 -7.22 -0.43
C CYS A 168 -6.38 -8.52 0.39
N LEU A 169 -7.06 -8.57 1.55
CA LEU A 169 -7.04 -9.73 2.45
C LEU A 169 -7.46 -11.03 1.76
N LYS A 170 -8.43 -10.99 0.84
CA LYS A 170 -8.86 -12.18 0.08
C LYS A 170 -7.71 -12.79 -0.74
N LYS A 171 -7.02 -11.94 -1.51
CA LYS A 171 -5.85 -12.36 -2.31
C LYS A 171 -4.71 -12.84 -1.41
N LEU A 172 -4.46 -12.15 -0.31
CA LEU A 172 -3.43 -12.56 0.66
C LEU A 172 -3.72 -13.95 1.23
N ARG A 173 -4.98 -14.25 1.59
CA ARG A 173 -5.37 -15.59 2.06
C ARG A 173 -5.11 -16.67 1.02
N GLU A 174 -5.42 -16.38 -0.24
CA GLU A 174 -5.17 -17.29 -1.37
C GLU A 174 -3.67 -17.56 -1.54
N GLU A 175 -2.82 -16.53 -1.51
CA GLU A 175 -1.35 -16.67 -1.61
C GLU A 175 -0.76 -17.46 -0.43
N ILE A 176 -1.22 -17.19 0.80
CA ILE A 176 -0.78 -17.94 1.99
C ILE A 176 -1.18 -19.41 1.89
N ALA A 177 -2.42 -19.69 1.45
CA ALA A 177 -2.91 -21.05 1.27
C ALA A 177 -2.17 -21.82 0.15
N GLN A 178 -1.67 -21.10 -0.87
CA GLN A 178 -0.80 -21.69 -1.89
C GLN A 178 0.61 -22.01 -1.35
N ALA A 179 1.15 -21.14 -0.50
CA ALA A 179 2.49 -21.32 0.07
C ALA A 179 2.55 -22.39 1.17
N ASP A 180 1.52 -22.47 2.02
CA ASP A 180 1.40 -23.47 3.09
C ASP A 180 -0.06 -23.96 3.21
N PRO A 181 -0.40 -25.09 2.58
CA PRO A 181 -1.77 -25.62 2.55
C PRO A 181 -2.31 -26.06 3.91
N ASP A 182 -1.43 -26.37 4.87
CA ASP A 182 -1.80 -26.86 6.20
C ASP A 182 -2.10 -25.71 7.18
N LEU A 183 -1.86 -24.47 6.75
CA LEU A 183 -2.00 -23.27 7.54
C LEU A 183 -3.40 -22.67 7.43
N ASN A 184 -4.01 -22.26 8.54
CA ASN A 184 -5.17 -21.38 8.50
C ASN A 184 -4.73 -19.91 8.33
N PRO A 185 -5.03 -19.24 7.19
CA PRO A 185 -4.63 -17.86 6.97
C PRO A 185 -5.29 -16.86 7.94
N ASP A 186 -6.44 -17.20 8.52
CA ASP A 186 -7.15 -16.33 9.46
C ASP A 186 -6.39 -16.16 10.79
N ASP A 187 -5.66 -17.18 11.21
CA ASP A 187 -4.87 -17.14 12.45
C ASP A 187 -3.73 -16.12 12.35
N LEU A 188 -3.15 -15.96 11.15
CA LEU A 188 -2.13 -14.96 10.86
C LEU A 188 -2.70 -13.54 10.87
N ILE A 189 -3.85 -13.33 10.22
CA ILE A 189 -4.47 -12.01 10.10
C ILE A 189 -4.96 -11.51 11.47
N GLN A 190 -5.42 -12.43 12.33
CA GLN A 190 -5.87 -12.10 13.68
C GLN A 190 -4.71 -11.98 14.69
N ALA A 191 -3.47 -12.28 14.30
CA ALA A 191 -2.33 -12.23 15.20
C ALA A 191 -2.05 -10.81 15.70
N SER A 192 -1.74 -10.67 16.99
CA SER A 192 -1.48 -9.35 17.61
C SER A 192 -0.28 -8.59 17.03
N TRP A 193 0.59 -9.28 16.28
CA TRP A 193 1.76 -8.71 15.62
C TRP A 193 1.55 -8.40 14.13
N PHE A 194 0.39 -8.75 13.55
CA PHE A 194 0.11 -8.61 12.12
C PHE A 194 0.28 -7.16 11.64
N GLU A 195 -0.38 -6.20 12.28
CA GLU A 195 -0.29 -4.77 11.90
C GLU A 195 1.13 -4.22 11.99
N ARG A 196 1.92 -4.72 12.94
CA ARG A 196 3.33 -4.33 13.09
C ARG A 196 4.15 -4.77 11.89
N GLU A 197 3.97 -6.01 11.45
CA GLU A 197 4.69 -6.55 10.29
C GLU A 197 4.20 -5.93 8.98
N GLN A 198 2.90 -5.64 8.85
CA GLN A 198 2.37 -4.88 7.73
C GLN A 198 3.08 -3.52 7.59
N ASN A 199 3.13 -2.74 8.67
CA ASN A 199 3.80 -1.44 8.66
C ASN A 199 5.30 -1.54 8.37
N ALA A 200 5.97 -2.59 8.87
CA ALA A 200 7.39 -2.82 8.60
C ALA A 200 7.64 -3.14 7.11
N PHE A 201 6.79 -3.98 6.53
CA PHE A 201 6.85 -4.34 5.12
C PHE A 201 6.60 -3.15 4.20
N GLU A 202 5.60 -2.31 4.50
CA GLU A 202 5.30 -1.10 3.71
C GLU A 202 6.49 -0.14 3.71
N ARG A 203 7.10 0.12 4.87
CA ARG A 203 8.30 0.97 4.97
C ARG A 203 9.51 0.40 4.22
N PHE A 204 9.68 -0.92 4.24
CA PHE A 204 10.78 -1.58 3.53
C PHE A 204 10.65 -1.49 2.00
N ASN A 205 9.41 -1.40 1.51
CA ASN A 205 9.10 -1.38 0.09
C ASN A 205 8.70 0.00 -0.43
N GLU A 206 8.67 1.04 0.41
CA GLU A 206 8.26 2.41 0.04
C GLU A 206 9.08 2.99 -1.13
N SER A 207 10.35 2.63 -1.25
CA SER A 207 11.23 3.04 -2.36
C SER A 207 11.19 2.12 -3.58
N LYS A 208 10.60 0.94 -3.44
CA LYS A 208 10.50 -0.09 -4.47
C LYS A 208 9.10 0.03 -5.07
N ASN A 209 8.97 0.71 -6.20
CA ASN A 209 7.71 0.89 -6.92
C ASN A 209 7.16 -0.46 -7.44
N LEU A 210 6.72 -1.35 -6.54
CA LEU A 210 6.17 -2.66 -6.79
C LEU A 210 4.66 -2.54 -7.06
N CYS A 211 4.12 -3.39 -7.92
CA CYS A 211 2.68 -3.47 -8.14
C CYS A 211 1.97 -4.19 -6.99
N ASP A 212 0.68 -3.93 -6.81
CA ASP A 212 -0.13 -4.45 -5.70
C ASP A 212 -0.08 -5.99 -5.61
N ASP A 213 -0.18 -6.70 -6.74
CA ASP A 213 -0.15 -8.17 -6.75
C ASP A 213 1.20 -8.72 -6.28
N LEU A 214 2.31 -8.10 -6.68
CA LEU A 214 3.65 -8.50 -6.27
C LEU A 214 3.93 -8.13 -4.80
N MET A 215 3.36 -7.02 -4.32
CA MET A 215 3.42 -6.67 -2.90
C MET A 215 2.66 -7.70 -2.06
N ILE A 216 1.50 -8.19 -2.50
CA ILE A 216 0.74 -9.23 -1.81
C ILE A 216 1.54 -10.54 -1.74
N TYR A 217 2.13 -10.97 -2.86
CA TYR A 217 2.98 -12.15 -2.93
C TYR A 217 4.15 -12.08 -1.93
N HIS A 218 4.94 -10.99 -1.97
CA HIS A 218 6.07 -10.82 -1.06
C HIS A 218 5.66 -10.67 0.40
N PHE A 219 4.48 -10.12 0.66
CA PHE A 219 3.96 -9.99 2.02
C PHE A 219 3.52 -11.33 2.61
N ALA A 220 3.01 -12.26 1.80
CA ALA A 220 2.71 -13.62 2.23
C ALA A 220 3.99 -14.31 2.76
N ASP A 221 5.08 -14.26 1.99
CA ASP A 221 6.40 -14.78 2.43
C ASP A 221 6.92 -14.09 3.69
N TRP A 222 6.73 -12.76 3.80
CA TRP A 222 7.12 -12.00 4.98
C TRP A 222 6.38 -12.49 6.23
N LEU A 223 5.07 -12.72 6.13
CA LEU A 223 4.24 -13.19 7.23
C LEU A 223 4.58 -14.61 7.66
N LEU A 224 4.88 -15.52 6.73
CA LEU A 224 5.30 -16.89 7.05
C LEU A 224 6.63 -16.89 7.83
N ASN A 225 7.60 -16.07 7.41
CA ASN A 225 8.85 -15.89 8.15
C ASN A 225 8.64 -15.25 9.53
N ALA A 226 7.75 -14.25 9.61
CA ALA A 226 7.41 -13.61 10.87
C ALA A 226 6.74 -14.60 11.84
N LYS A 227 5.86 -15.48 11.35
CA LYS A 227 5.21 -16.52 12.16
C LYS A 227 6.23 -17.36 12.90
N GLY A 228 7.24 -17.90 12.21
CA GLY A 228 8.30 -18.71 12.83
C GLY A 228 9.06 -17.95 13.92
N LYS A 229 9.34 -16.66 13.69
CA LYS A 229 10.00 -15.78 14.67
C LYS A 229 9.16 -15.57 15.94
N TYR A 230 7.86 -15.33 15.81
CA TYR A 230 6.98 -15.11 16.96
C TYR A 230 6.67 -16.41 17.70
N GLN A 231 6.48 -17.53 17.00
CA GLN A 231 6.30 -18.85 17.62
C GLN A 231 7.53 -19.26 18.45
N SER A 232 8.74 -19.04 17.94
CA SER A 232 9.98 -19.28 18.71
C SER A 232 10.05 -18.41 19.98
N ARG A 233 9.48 -17.21 19.94
CA ARG A 233 9.42 -16.27 21.08
C ARG A 233 8.33 -16.62 22.09
N GLU A 234 7.34 -17.42 21.72
CA GLU A 234 6.29 -17.93 22.60
C GLU A 234 6.67 -19.26 23.25
N GLN A 235 7.38 -20.13 22.54
CA GLN A 235 7.98 -21.35 23.10
C GLN A 235 8.99 -21.01 24.21
N THR A 236 9.75 -19.93 24.06
CA THR A 236 10.65 -19.43 25.12
C THR A 236 9.93 -18.84 26.33
N LYS A 237 8.63 -18.52 26.23
CA LYS A 237 7.81 -18.01 27.34
C LYS A 237 6.99 -19.09 28.05
N THR A 238 6.71 -20.21 27.40
CA THR A 238 5.76 -21.25 27.87
C THR A 238 6.42 -22.45 28.53
N THR A 239 7.76 -22.50 28.64
CA THR A 239 8.44 -23.44 29.54
C THR A 239 8.28 -22.95 30.99
N PRO A 240 7.47 -23.59 31.85
CA PRO A 240 7.44 -23.28 33.27
C PRO A 240 8.47 -24.19 33.95
N GLN A 241 9.74 -23.84 33.85
CA GLN A 241 10.72 -24.23 34.86
C GLN A 241 11.62 -23.03 35.11
N GLY A 242 11.63 -22.59 36.37
CA GLY A 242 12.42 -21.48 36.83
C GLY A 242 13.88 -21.66 36.44
N THR A 243 14.32 -20.87 35.49
CA THR A 243 15.71 -20.44 35.45
C THR A 243 15.66 -18.95 35.75
N ARG A 244 15.72 -18.66 37.05
CA ARG A 244 16.31 -17.43 37.59
C ARG A 244 17.43 -17.03 36.65
N VAL A 245 17.52 -15.74 36.28
CA VAL A 245 18.69 -15.19 35.59
C VAL A 245 19.93 -15.60 36.39
N GLN A 246 20.52 -16.71 36.01
CA GLN A 246 21.91 -17.01 36.27
C GLN A 246 22.59 -16.43 35.04
N LEU A 247 23.36 -15.38 35.29
CA LEU A 247 24.59 -15.11 34.56
C LEU A 247 25.14 -16.46 34.08
N PRO A 248 25.35 -16.70 32.77
CA PRO A 248 25.86 -17.99 32.35
C PRO A 248 27.11 -18.26 33.16
N SER A 249 27.06 -19.32 33.98
CA SER A 249 28.27 -19.91 34.53
C SER A 249 29.22 -20.06 33.37
N SER A 250 30.42 -19.50 33.52
CA SER A 250 31.52 -19.53 32.57
C SER A 250 31.43 -20.81 31.74
N PRO A 251 31.20 -20.74 30.40
CA PRO A 251 31.03 -21.94 29.61
C PRO A 251 32.27 -22.81 29.79
N THR A 252 32.07 -24.00 30.35
CA THR A 252 33.15 -24.95 30.67
C THR A 252 33.75 -25.58 29.41
N HIS A 253 33.07 -25.44 28.28
CA HIS A 253 33.49 -25.92 26.95
C HIS A 253 33.17 -24.88 25.86
N LEU A 254 33.98 -24.85 24.79
CA LEU A 254 33.75 -24.01 23.61
C LEU A 254 32.70 -24.65 22.70
N THR A 255 31.78 -23.84 22.15
CA THR A 255 30.83 -24.30 21.11
C THR A 255 31.55 -24.39 19.75
N ASP A 256 31.14 -25.26 18.82
CA ASP A 256 31.78 -25.40 17.48
C ASP A 256 31.92 -24.07 16.71
N LYS A 257 30.91 -23.20 16.81
CA LYS A 257 30.95 -21.85 16.23
C LYS A 257 32.01 -20.96 16.88
N GLN A 258 32.17 -21.09 18.20
CA GLN A 258 33.20 -20.38 18.96
C GLN A 258 34.59 -20.94 18.63
N ILE A 259 34.73 -22.26 18.52
CA ILE A 259 35.98 -22.93 18.12
C ILE A 259 36.45 -22.40 16.76
N THR A 260 35.55 -22.36 15.77
CA THR A 260 35.85 -21.86 14.42
C THR A 260 36.24 -20.38 14.43
N ALA A 261 35.52 -19.55 15.19
CA ALA A 261 35.82 -18.12 15.28
C ALA A 261 37.14 -17.83 16.01
N PHE A 262 37.43 -18.57 17.09
CA PHE A 262 38.67 -18.42 17.83
C PHE A 262 39.87 -19.01 17.09
N SER A 263 39.70 -20.10 16.35
CA SER A 263 40.79 -20.70 15.58
C SER A 263 41.28 -19.77 14.46
N GLN A 264 40.36 -19.11 13.76
CA GLN A 264 40.69 -18.08 12.77
C GLN A 264 41.42 -16.89 13.42
N LYS A 265 40.93 -16.40 14.55
CA LYS A 265 41.58 -15.29 15.28
C LYS A 265 42.98 -15.65 15.78
N LEU A 266 43.17 -16.88 16.28
CA LEU A 266 44.47 -17.36 16.75
C LEU A 266 45.46 -17.57 15.60
N ALA A 267 45.00 -18.05 14.44
CA ALA A 267 45.85 -18.17 13.26
C ALA A 267 46.43 -16.81 12.83
N HIS A 268 45.67 -15.72 12.98
CA HIS A 268 46.14 -14.36 12.68
C HIS A 268 46.90 -13.68 13.83
N HIS A 269 47.05 -14.33 14.99
CA HIS A 269 47.78 -13.76 16.12
C HIS A 269 49.30 -13.96 15.92
N PRO A 270 50.11 -12.88 15.83
CA PRO A 270 51.51 -12.97 15.41
C PRO A 270 52.38 -13.80 16.35
N GLU A 271 52.15 -13.71 17.67
CA GLU A 271 52.89 -14.55 18.63
C GLU A 271 52.46 -16.01 18.54
N PHE A 272 51.18 -16.28 18.25
CA PHE A 272 50.68 -17.65 18.22
C PHE A 272 51.10 -18.35 16.91
N ALA A 273 50.90 -17.68 15.78
CA ALA A 273 51.35 -18.16 14.48
C ALA A 273 52.87 -18.38 14.44
N GLY A 274 53.67 -17.52 15.08
CA GLY A 274 55.13 -17.68 15.14
C GLY A 274 55.61 -18.96 15.82
N PHE A 275 54.85 -19.52 16.76
CA PHE A 275 55.21 -20.76 17.46
C PHE A 275 54.53 -22.01 16.87
N PHE A 276 53.33 -21.89 16.33
CA PHE A 276 52.51 -23.04 15.93
C PHE A 276 52.37 -23.23 14.41
N ALA A 277 52.68 -22.23 13.59
CA ALA A 277 52.63 -22.34 12.13
C ALA A 277 53.84 -23.10 11.58
N HIS A 278 53.60 -23.92 10.54
CA HIS A 278 54.68 -24.58 9.80
C HIS A 278 55.18 -23.68 8.66
N ALA A 279 56.44 -23.85 8.25
CA ALA A 279 57.01 -23.09 7.14
C ALA A 279 56.21 -23.34 5.84
N GLY A 280 55.61 -22.27 5.30
CA GLY A 280 54.78 -22.33 4.09
C GLY A 280 53.31 -22.69 4.30
N GLU A 281 52.86 -22.85 5.56
CA GLU A 281 51.43 -23.10 5.87
C GLU A 281 50.60 -21.82 5.72
N SER A 282 49.43 -21.93 5.09
CA SER A 282 48.48 -20.81 4.99
C SER A 282 47.72 -20.60 6.30
N TYR A 283 47.24 -19.38 6.54
CA TYR A 283 46.44 -19.07 7.74
C TYR A 283 45.16 -19.91 7.85
N GLU A 284 44.54 -20.28 6.73
CA GLU A 284 43.35 -21.14 6.72
C GLU A 284 43.66 -22.58 7.16
N GLN A 285 44.80 -23.13 6.71
CA GLN A 285 45.26 -24.46 7.11
C GLN A 285 45.62 -24.49 8.60
N LEU A 286 46.29 -23.44 9.08
CA LEU A 286 46.59 -23.26 10.50
C LEU A 286 45.31 -23.16 11.34
N ALA A 287 44.32 -22.37 10.90
CA ALA A 287 43.04 -22.21 11.59
C ALA A 287 42.24 -23.53 11.67
N ALA A 288 42.23 -24.32 10.61
CA ALA A 288 41.57 -25.64 10.61
C ALA A 288 42.21 -26.58 11.63
N ARG A 289 43.55 -26.59 11.70
CA ARG A 289 44.29 -27.41 12.66
C ARG A 289 44.10 -26.93 14.10
N ILE A 290 44.08 -25.62 14.33
CA ILE A 290 43.76 -25.02 15.63
C ILE A 290 42.34 -25.41 16.05
N ALA A 291 41.37 -25.44 15.14
CA ALA A 291 40.00 -25.83 15.45
C ALA A 291 39.90 -27.29 15.94
N VAL A 292 40.63 -28.21 15.30
CA VAL A 292 40.73 -29.61 15.76
C VAL A 292 41.32 -29.68 17.18
N MET A 293 42.39 -28.94 17.43
CA MET A 293 43.04 -28.90 18.75
C MET A 293 42.18 -28.22 19.83
N LEU A 294 41.41 -27.20 19.48
CA LEU A 294 40.47 -26.53 20.40
C LEU A 294 39.22 -27.36 20.71
N SER A 295 38.98 -28.43 19.95
CA SER A 295 37.93 -29.40 20.24
C SER A 295 38.32 -30.32 21.41
N ASP A 296 39.62 -30.48 21.67
CA ASP A 296 40.13 -31.22 22.83
C ASP A 296 40.18 -30.31 24.07
N PRO A 297 39.45 -30.61 25.16
CA PRO A 297 39.35 -29.72 26.33
C PRO A 297 40.69 -29.53 27.05
N ALA A 298 41.59 -30.54 27.00
CA ALA A 298 42.93 -30.46 27.57
C ALA A 298 43.82 -29.45 26.84
N GLN A 299 43.77 -29.44 25.50
CA GLN A 299 44.53 -28.51 24.67
C GLN A 299 43.93 -27.10 24.73
N ALA A 300 42.59 -26.99 24.73
CA ALA A 300 41.90 -25.71 24.89
C ALA A 300 42.31 -24.98 26.19
N LYS A 301 42.52 -25.72 27.29
CA LYS A 301 43.03 -25.15 28.55
C LYS A 301 44.48 -24.67 28.43
N GLN A 302 45.34 -25.40 27.73
CA GLN A 302 46.73 -24.97 27.49
C GLN A 302 46.78 -23.61 26.77
N TRP A 303 45.81 -23.34 25.90
CA TRP A 303 45.71 -22.10 25.13
C TRP A 303 44.79 -21.05 25.75
N GLU A 304 44.33 -21.24 26.99
CA GLU A 304 43.42 -20.31 27.68
C GLU A 304 43.99 -18.88 27.70
N LYS A 305 45.32 -18.73 27.87
CA LYS A 305 45.98 -17.41 27.84
C LYS A 305 45.79 -16.70 26.49
N TYR A 306 45.97 -17.41 25.38
CA TYR A 306 45.80 -16.86 24.04
C TYR A 306 44.32 -16.66 23.69
N LEU A 307 43.46 -17.57 24.15
CA LEU A 307 42.00 -17.44 24.01
C LEU A 307 41.48 -16.16 24.68
N LYS A 308 41.98 -15.83 25.88
CA LYS A 308 41.65 -14.56 26.57
C LYS A 308 42.10 -13.34 25.78
N GLN A 309 43.27 -13.38 25.14
CA GLN A 309 43.76 -12.29 24.28
C GLN A 309 42.88 -12.08 23.04
N VAL A 310 42.29 -13.15 22.48
CA VAL A 310 41.38 -13.05 21.32
C VAL A 310 39.90 -12.82 21.69
N GLY A 311 39.61 -12.61 22.97
CA GLY A 311 38.30 -12.18 23.48
C GLY A 311 37.45 -13.27 24.14
N PHE A 312 38.03 -14.40 24.58
CA PHE A 312 37.34 -15.39 25.40
C PHE A 312 37.27 -14.94 26.86
N SER A 313 36.07 -14.89 27.44
CA SER A 313 35.82 -14.46 28.82
C SER A 313 35.36 -15.60 29.75
N GLY A 314 35.41 -16.86 29.29
CA GLY A 314 35.02 -18.04 30.09
C GLY A 314 36.18 -18.66 30.88
N VAL A 315 35.86 -19.73 31.62
CA VAL A 315 36.83 -20.59 32.33
C VAL A 315 36.65 -21.99 31.78
N LEU A 316 37.69 -22.52 31.11
CA LEU A 316 37.65 -23.86 30.56
C LEU A 316 37.85 -24.89 31.69
N GLY A 317 36.89 -25.80 31.84
CA GLY A 317 36.97 -26.88 32.82
C GLY A 317 37.88 -27.99 32.29
N VAL A 318 38.75 -28.54 33.13
CA VAL A 318 39.40 -29.82 32.82
C VAL A 318 38.33 -30.89 33.03
N ALA A 319 37.89 -31.54 31.96
CA ALA A 319 37.23 -32.83 32.12
C ALA A 319 38.28 -33.80 32.68
N ALA A 320 38.02 -34.33 33.86
CA ALA A 320 38.86 -35.34 34.52
C ALA A 320 38.89 -36.64 33.72
#